data_AF-A0A7X8D4V4-F1
#
_entry.id   AF-A0A7X8D4V4-F1
#
_cell.length_a   1.000
_cell.length_b   1.000
_cell.length_c   1.000
_cell.angle_alpha   90.00
_cell.angle_beta   90.00
_cell.angle_gamma   90.00
#
_symmetry.space_group_name_H-M   'P 1'
#
loop_
_entity.id
_entity.type
_entity.pdbx_description
1 polymer ?
#
loop_
_entity_poly.entity_id
_entity_poly.type
_entity_poly.pdbx_seq_one_letter_code
_entity_poly.pdbx_strand_id
1 'polypeptide(L)'
;ANGGSHTIELGEDTSLQGVMKAINADPKLGVQATLLNDGSADAPYRLMLTATGTGTDASITEIKIENNEPLQALLGVNIPARDENADPAETETTIGNFKVTHAKNASLSINGIDITSQNNKIENVIEGVTLDLKSLPKDGETVKLTVTRDDSVAINAVKEFVKAYNSLLDTIKTQTSYDVENEKSSALTGDSLVRRVESQMRSTLNSAVGTGAIRTLADLGIKTDYKTGKLEIDDKKLTAAVKDNLADVTQFLSGDNGLGKKMDVATNQFIKSNGLIKNAEDSINSNLKMLRDQYDMTADRIDNKMENMRKQFVQLDKMVNQMQGTSNYLAQQLTMLANMNSSQK
;
A
#
# COMPACT_ATOMS: atom_id res chain seq x y z
N ALA A 1 27.02 -14.80 -25.27
CA ALA A 1 25.57 -14.64 -25.53
C ALA A 1 25.28 -13.16 -25.74
N ASN A 2 24.12 -12.80 -26.32
CA ASN A 2 23.65 -11.42 -26.51
C ASN A 2 24.44 -10.60 -27.56
N GLY A 3 25.02 -11.26 -28.56
CA GLY A 3 25.79 -10.59 -29.63
C GLY A 3 27.14 -9.99 -29.22
N GLY A 4 27.56 -10.14 -27.95
CA GLY A 4 28.85 -9.68 -27.42
C GLY A 4 29.80 -10.82 -27.07
N SER A 5 31.10 -10.55 -27.13
CA SER A 5 32.14 -11.41 -26.57
C SER A 5 32.45 -10.99 -25.14
N HIS A 6 32.58 -11.96 -24.25
CA HIS A 6 32.92 -11.74 -22.86
C HIS A 6 34.02 -12.72 -22.45
N THR A 7 34.99 -12.21 -21.68
CA THR A 7 36.12 -12.99 -21.20
C THR A 7 36.03 -13.13 -19.69
N ILE A 8 36.19 -14.36 -19.20
CA ILE A 8 36.37 -14.65 -17.78
C ILE A 8 37.78 -15.17 -17.55
N GLU A 9 38.41 -14.72 -16.47
CA GLU A 9 39.67 -15.31 -16.00
C GLU A 9 39.36 -16.43 -15.01
N LEU A 10 39.86 -17.64 -15.30
CA LEU A 10 39.82 -18.74 -14.35
C LEU A 10 40.99 -18.58 -13.38
N GLY A 11 40.71 -18.71 -12.07
CA GLY A 11 41.75 -18.79 -11.05
C GLY A 11 42.45 -20.16 -11.05
N GLU A 12 43.00 -20.56 -9.90
CA GLU A 12 43.71 -21.84 -9.76
C GLU A 12 42.79 -23.07 -9.96
N ASP A 13 41.47 -22.94 -9.75
CA ASP A 13 40.50 -24.00 -9.92
C ASP A 13 39.94 -24.06 -11.36
N THR A 14 40.56 -24.88 -12.20
CA THR A 14 40.11 -25.16 -13.57
C THR A 14 39.21 -26.41 -13.66
N SER A 15 38.67 -26.90 -12.54
CA SER A 15 37.71 -28.00 -12.55
C SER A 15 36.38 -27.56 -13.17
N LEU A 16 35.51 -28.50 -13.56
CA LEU A 16 34.16 -28.16 -14.03
C LEU A 16 33.35 -27.36 -12.99
N GLN A 17 33.61 -27.58 -11.69
CA GLN A 17 33.01 -26.80 -10.62
C GLN A 17 33.57 -25.37 -10.56
N GLY A 18 34.88 -25.21 -10.74
CA GLY A 18 35.56 -23.92 -10.85
C GLY A 18 35.03 -23.11 -12.04
N VAL A 19 34.94 -23.73 -13.22
CA VAL A 19 34.36 -23.13 -14.43
C VAL A 19 32.90 -22.73 -14.22
N MET A 20 32.08 -23.61 -13.64
CA MET A 20 30.68 -23.29 -13.32
C MET A 20 30.57 -22.07 -12.39
N LYS A 21 31.38 -22.01 -11.33
CA LYS A 21 31.41 -20.87 -10.40
C LYS A 21 31.84 -19.59 -11.11
N ALA A 22 32.88 -19.65 -11.95
CA ALA A 22 33.37 -18.50 -12.69
C ALA A 22 32.32 -17.95 -13.67
N ILE A 23 31.63 -18.81 -14.41
CA ILE A 23 30.53 -18.40 -15.31
C ILE A 23 29.39 -17.76 -14.50
N ASN A 24 28.96 -18.40 -13.42
CA ASN A 24 27.83 -17.89 -12.62
C ASN A 24 28.17 -16.65 -11.78
N ALA A 25 29.46 -16.34 -11.58
CA ALA A 25 29.89 -15.15 -10.85
C ALA A 25 29.71 -13.86 -11.64
N ASP A 26 29.69 -13.93 -12.98
CA ASP A 26 29.44 -12.77 -13.85
C ASP A 26 28.10 -12.89 -14.58
N PRO A 27 27.03 -12.25 -14.07
CA PRO A 27 25.72 -12.28 -14.72
C PRO A 27 25.71 -11.57 -16.08
N LYS A 28 26.71 -10.74 -16.41
CA LYS A 28 26.79 -10.04 -17.70
C LYS A 28 27.09 -10.98 -18.86
N LEU A 29 27.59 -12.19 -18.60
CA LEU A 29 27.83 -13.21 -19.63
C LEU A 29 26.56 -13.62 -20.38
N GLY A 30 25.39 -13.47 -19.74
CA GLY A 30 24.12 -13.94 -20.29
C GLY A 30 24.04 -15.47 -20.37
N VAL A 31 24.83 -16.19 -19.58
CA VAL A 31 24.92 -17.65 -19.54
C VAL A 31 24.89 -18.11 -18.09
N GLN A 32 24.13 -19.18 -17.82
CA GLN A 32 24.11 -19.89 -16.55
C GLN A 32 24.73 -21.28 -16.74
N ALA A 33 25.59 -21.67 -15.82
CA ALA A 33 26.23 -22.98 -15.81
C ALA A 33 25.71 -23.83 -14.65
N THR A 34 25.55 -25.13 -14.88
CA THR A 34 25.28 -26.10 -13.82
C THR A 34 25.97 -27.44 -14.10
N LEU A 35 26.23 -28.21 -13.05
CA LEU A 35 26.72 -29.57 -13.18
C LEU A 35 25.57 -30.56 -13.07
N LEU A 36 25.50 -31.47 -14.04
CA LEU A 36 24.57 -32.59 -14.07
C LEU A 36 25.36 -33.88 -13.84
N ASN A 37 24.85 -34.77 -12.99
CA ASN A 37 25.33 -36.14 -12.90
C ASN A 37 24.41 -37.03 -13.74
N ASP A 38 24.91 -37.60 -14.83
CA ASP A 38 24.15 -38.43 -15.77
C ASP A 38 24.13 -39.93 -15.39
N GLY A 39 24.87 -40.32 -14.33
CA GLY A 39 24.93 -41.69 -13.83
C GLY A 39 25.81 -42.64 -14.64
N SER A 40 26.61 -42.17 -15.60
CA SER A 40 27.54 -43.04 -16.33
C SER A 40 28.65 -43.61 -15.43
N ALA A 41 29.06 -44.85 -15.70
CA ALA A 41 30.10 -45.52 -14.91
C ALA A 41 31.46 -44.80 -14.98
N ASP A 42 31.76 -44.22 -16.14
CA ASP A 42 32.97 -43.44 -16.40
C ASP A 42 32.60 -41.97 -16.64
N ALA A 43 33.16 -41.07 -15.81
CA ALA A 43 32.98 -39.61 -15.87
C ALA A 43 31.50 -39.14 -15.92
N PRO A 44 30.73 -39.32 -14.82
CA PRO A 44 29.29 -39.04 -14.78
C PRO A 44 28.91 -37.55 -14.80
N TYR A 45 29.86 -36.64 -14.68
CA TYR A 45 29.57 -35.21 -14.54
C TYR A 45 29.61 -34.49 -15.89
N ARG A 46 28.54 -33.78 -16.23
CA ARG A 46 28.39 -32.94 -17.42
C ARG A 46 28.21 -31.48 -17.01
N LEU A 47 28.89 -30.57 -17.71
CA LEU A 47 28.62 -29.14 -17.59
C LEU A 47 27.49 -28.77 -18.55
N MET A 48 26.38 -28.27 -18.02
CA MET A 48 25.28 -27.73 -18.81
C MET A 48 25.37 -26.20 -18.79
N LEU A 49 25.31 -25.61 -19.99
CA LEU A 49 25.34 -24.16 -20.20
C LEU A 49 24.03 -23.74 -20.85
N THR A 50 23.36 -22.77 -20.25
CA THR A 50 22.07 -22.27 -20.72
C THR A 50 22.15 -20.75 -20.85
N ALA A 51 21.81 -20.21 -22.02
CA ALA A 51 21.65 -18.76 -22.15
C ALA A 51 20.52 -18.26 -21.25
N THR A 52 20.69 -17.13 -20.59
CA THR A 52 19.66 -16.55 -19.72
C THR A 52 18.56 -15.83 -20.52
N GLY A 53 18.88 -15.43 -21.75
CA GLY A 53 17.94 -14.89 -22.73
C GLY A 53 17.40 -15.96 -23.69
N THR A 54 16.33 -15.61 -24.41
CA THR A 54 15.79 -16.40 -25.52
C THR A 54 16.10 -15.75 -26.85
N GLY A 55 15.78 -16.45 -27.95
CA GLY A 55 16.00 -15.93 -29.29
C GLY A 55 17.44 -16.12 -29.76
N THR A 56 17.64 -15.91 -31.06
CA THR A 56 18.92 -16.13 -31.73
C THR A 56 20.02 -15.23 -31.17
N ASP A 57 19.66 -14.05 -30.67
CA ASP A 57 20.64 -13.07 -30.17
C ASP A 57 21.27 -13.54 -28.85
N ALA A 58 20.52 -14.29 -28.05
CA ALA A 58 21.00 -14.87 -26.79
C ALA A 58 21.87 -16.13 -27.00
N SER A 59 22.01 -16.62 -28.24
CA SER A 59 22.77 -17.84 -28.51
C SER A 59 24.24 -17.75 -28.07
N ILE A 60 24.80 -18.89 -27.67
CA ILE A 60 26.23 -19.06 -27.44
C ILE A 60 26.81 -19.52 -28.79
N THR A 61 27.65 -18.69 -29.40
CA THR A 61 28.24 -18.95 -30.72
C THR A 61 29.64 -19.54 -30.62
N GLU A 62 30.40 -19.22 -29.57
CA GLU A 62 31.76 -19.69 -29.39
C GLU A 62 32.13 -19.77 -27.91
N ILE A 63 32.88 -20.81 -27.56
CA ILE A 63 33.60 -20.93 -26.29
C ILE A 63 35.07 -21.16 -26.65
N LYS A 64 35.92 -20.25 -26.20
CA LYS A 64 37.37 -20.31 -26.40
C LYS A 64 38.08 -20.21 -25.06
N ILE A 65 38.99 -21.13 -24.82
CA ILE A 65 39.86 -21.20 -23.66
C ILE A 65 41.29 -20.98 -24.14
N GLU A 66 41.96 -20.00 -23.55
CA GLU A 66 43.37 -19.69 -23.82
C GLU A 66 44.26 -20.21 -22.69
N ASN A 67 45.50 -20.58 -23.01
CA ASN A 67 46.50 -21.03 -22.03
C ASN A 67 46.14 -22.29 -21.20
N ASN A 68 45.17 -23.09 -21.65
CA ASN A 68 44.82 -24.38 -21.04
C ASN A 68 44.31 -25.38 -22.11
N GLU A 69 45.25 -26.05 -22.79
CA GLU A 69 44.95 -26.98 -23.90
C GLU A 69 44.00 -28.13 -23.52
N PRO A 70 44.16 -28.82 -22.36
CA PRO A 70 43.21 -29.86 -21.98
C PRO A 70 41.78 -29.36 -21.80
N LEU A 71 41.60 -28.16 -21.24
CA LEU A 71 40.29 -27.57 -21.05
C LEU A 71 39.71 -27.05 -22.38
N GLN A 72 40.54 -26.50 -23.26
CA GLN A 72 40.17 -26.13 -24.62
C GLN A 72 39.69 -27.35 -25.42
N ALA A 73 40.37 -28.49 -25.32
CA ALA A 73 39.95 -29.73 -25.97
C ALA A 73 38.61 -30.27 -25.42
N LEU A 74 38.29 -29.98 -24.16
CA LEU A 74 37.06 -30.43 -23.52
C LEU A 74 35.86 -29.52 -23.81
N LEU A 75 36.04 -28.20 -23.65
CA LEU A 75 34.96 -27.20 -23.66
C LEU A 75 35.01 -26.22 -24.84
N GLY A 76 36.12 -26.16 -25.57
CA GLY A 76 36.27 -25.28 -26.72
C GLY A 76 35.35 -25.72 -27.86
N VAL A 77 34.49 -24.82 -28.31
CA VAL A 77 33.50 -25.12 -29.35
C VAL A 77 33.13 -23.88 -30.14
N ASN A 78 32.97 -24.02 -31.44
CA ASN A 78 32.29 -23.04 -32.29
C ASN A 78 30.93 -23.63 -32.68
N ILE A 79 29.87 -22.93 -32.34
CA ILE A 79 28.48 -23.33 -32.53
C ILE A 79 27.93 -22.49 -33.69
N PRO A 80 27.88 -23.04 -34.92
CA PRO A 80 27.30 -22.33 -36.04
C PRO A 80 25.81 -22.08 -35.83
N ALA A 81 25.25 -21.14 -36.60
CA ALA A 81 23.80 -20.99 -36.68
C ALA A 81 23.16 -22.32 -37.14
N ARG A 82 21.95 -22.59 -36.67
CA ARG A 82 21.18 -23.76 -37.10
C ARG A 82 20.92 -23.66 -38.61
N ASP A 83 21.10 -24.76 -39.33
CA ASP A 83 20.69 -24.85 -40.74
C ASP A 83 19.19 -24.58 -40.86
N GLU A 84 18.83 -23.64 -41.73
CA GLU A 84 17.45 -23.25 -42.02
C GLU A 84 16.63 -24.39 -42.64
N ASN A 85 17.29 -25.39 -43.23
CA ASN A 85 16.68 -26.59 -43.80
C ASN A 85 16.65 -27.79 -42.84
N ALA A 86 17.21 -27.67 -41.63
CA ALA A 86 17.22 -28.75 -40.66
C ALA A 86 15.78 -29.11 -40.23
N ASP A 87 15.49 -30.41 -40.10
CA ASP A 87 14.19 -30.92 -39.70
C ASP A 87 13.71 -30.19 -38.43
N PRO A 88 12.55 -29.51 -38.44
CA PRO A 88 12.00 -28.83 -37.27
C PRO A 88 11.86 -29.73 -36.04
N ALA A 89 11.67 -31.05 -36.24
CA ALA A 89 11.57 -32.05 -35.18
C ALA A 89 12.92 -32.41 -34.54
N GLU A 90 14.04 -32.14 -35.20
CA GLU A 90 15.37 -32.29 -34.60
C GLU A 90 15.63 -31.12 -33.65
N THR A 91 15.61 -31.41 -32.34
CA THR A 91 15.78 -30.40 -31.29
C THR A 91 17.24 -30.22 -30.87
N GLU A 92 18.11 -31.21 -31.13
CA GLU A 92 19.49 -31.25 -30.66
C GLU A 92 20.46 -31.59 -31.79
N THR A 93 21.63 -30.95 -31.79
CA THR A 93 22.74 -31.25 -32.70
C THR A 93 24.01 -31.50 -31.88
N THR A 94 24.83 -32.49 -32.26
CA THR A 94 26.12 -32.73 -31.61
C THR A 94 27.20 -31.88 -32.27
N ILE A 95 27.85 -31.00 -31.49
CA ILE A 95 28.92 -30.11 -31.96
C ILE A 95 30.08 -30.23 -30.97
N GLY A 96 31.22 -30.77 -31.44
CA GLY A 96 32.32 -31.13 -30.55
C GLY A 96 31.85 -32.13 -29.48
N ASN A 97 32.08 -31.79 -28.21
CA ASN A 97 31.66 -32.60 -27.06
C ASN A 97 30.27 -32.21 -26.51
N PHE A 98 29.55 -31.29 -27.16
CA PHE A 98 28.26 -30.77 -26.68
C PHE A 98 27.08 -31.33 -27.46
N LYS A 99 25.96 -31.54 -26.73
CA LYS A 99 24.62 -31.62 -27.33
C LYS A 99 23.99 -30.23 -27.25
N VAL A 100 23.69 -29.64 -28.40
CA VAL A 100 23.28 -28.24 -28.52
C VAL A 100 21.81 -28.16 -28.95
N THR A 101 21.00 -27.49 -28.14
CA THR A 101 19.67 -27.02 -28.52
C THR A 101 19.79 -25.59 -29.00
N HIS A 102 19.62 -25.36 -30.31
CA HIS A 102 19.75 -24.02 -30.88
C HIS A 102 18.61 -23.09 -30.40
N ALA A 103 18.98 -21.88 -30.01
CA ALA A 103 18.00 -20.84 -29.71
C ALA A 103 17.21 -20.46 -30.97
N LYS A 104 15.91 -20.24 -30.80
CA LYS A 104 14.99 -19.86 -31.89
C LYS A 104 14.25 -18.60 -31.49
N ASN A 105 14.05 -17.71 -32.47
CA ASN A 105 13.12 -16.61 -32.31
C ASN A 105 11.68 -17.13 -32.34
N ALA A 106 10.80 -16.49 -31.60
CA ALA A 106 9.37 -16.65 -31.80
C ALA A 106 9.01 -16.11 -33.20
N SER A 107 8.23 -16.87 -33.94
CA SER A 107 7.70 -16.48 -35.25
C SER A 107 6.20 -16.71 -35.27
N LEU A 108 5.45 -15.69 -35.67
CA LEU A 108 4.00 -15.73 -35.79
C LEU A 108 3.53 -14.82 -36.92
N SER A 109 2.34 -15.08 -37.45
CA SER A 109 1.69 -14.20 -38.42
C SER A 109 0.41 -13.65 -37.82
N ILE A 110 0.26 -12.31 -37.82
CA ILE A 110 -0.97 -11.63 -37.38
C ILE A 110 -1.63 -11.05 -38.61
N ASN A 111 -2.80 -11.56 -38.99
CA ASN A 111 -3.54 -11.13 -40.18
C ASN A 111 -2.70 -11.11 -41.47
N GLY A 112 -1.75 -12.05 -41.61
CA GLY A 112 -0.87 -12.16 -42.78
C GLY A 112 0.40 -11.31 -42.72
N ILE A 113 0.67 -10.64 -41.59
CA ILE A 113 1.94 -9.94 -41.35
C ILE A 113 2.82 -10.81 -40.47
N ASP A 114 3.98 -11.19 -41.00
CA ASP A 114 4.95 -12.00 -40.28
C ASP A 114 5.72 -11.15 -39.26
N ILE A 115 5.79 -11.67 -38.04
CA ILE A 115 6.42 -11.03 -36.89
C ILE A 115 7.44 -12.02 -36.33
N THR A 116 8.63 -11.51 -36.05
CA THR A 116 9.69 -12.26 -35.37
C THR A 116 10.04 -11.55 -34.07
N SER A 117 10.21 -12.32 -32.99
CA SER A 117 10.56 -11.80 -31.67
C SER A 117 11.65 -12.65 -31.01
N GLN A 118 12.55 -12.00 -30.27
CA GLN A 118 13.59 -12.67 -29.48
C GLN A 118 13.00 -13.41 -28.26
N ASN A 119 11.76 -13.13 -27.88
CA ASN A 119 11.11 -13.76 -26.74
C ASN A 119 9.64 -14.11 -27.03
N ASN A 120 9.06 -14.91 -26.13
CA ASN A 120 7.65 -15.30 -26.19
C ASN A 120 6.68 -14.24 -25.65
N LYS A 121 7.19 -13.12 -25.11
CA LYS A 121 6.40 -12.01 -24.57
C LYS A 121 6.46 -10.83 -25.53
N ILE A 122 5.60 -10.85 -26.53
CA ILE A 122 5.60 -9.90 -27.62
C ILE A 122 4.85 -8.64 -27.20
N GLU A 123 5.56 -7.54 -27.15
CA GLU A 123 5.04 -6.21 -26.82
C GLU A 123 5.10 -5.32 -28.07
N ASN A 124 4.24 -4.29 -28.12
CA ASN A 124 4.24 -3.23 -29.14
C ASN A 124 3.97 -3.65 -30.60
N VAL A 125 3.59 -4.90 -30.85
CA VAL A 125 3.19 -5.36 -32.19
C VAL A 125 1.75 -4.94 -32.51
N ILE A 126 0.88 -4.99 -31.52
CA ILE A 126 -0.45 -4.38 -31.56
C ILE A 126 -0.44 -3.33 -30.44
N GLU A 127 -0.79 -2.09 -30.77
CA GLU A 127 -0.81 -1.00 -29.81
C GLU A 127 -1.70 -1.35 -28.60
N GLY A 128 -1.14 -1.23 -27.40
CA GLY A 128 -1.84 -1.53 -26.14
C GLY A 128 -2.06 -3.02 -25.85
N VAL A 129 -1.50 -3.94 -26.64
CA VAL A 129 -1.63 -5.40 -26.43
C VAL A 129 -0.27 -6.04 -26.23
N THR A 130 -0.16 -6.84 -25.18
CA THR A 130 0.96 -7.76 -24.94
C THR A 130 0.50 -9.18 -25.22
N LEU A 131 1.23 -9.91 -26.05
CA LEU A 131 0.97 -11.31 -26.37
C LEU A 131 1.98 -12.19 -25.63
N ASP A 132 1.49 -13.15 -24.86
CA ASP A 132 2.30 -14.17 -24.18
C ASP A 132 2.10 -15.52 -24.89
N LEU A 133 3.12 -15.95 -25.63
CA LEU A 133 3.10 -17.17 -26.45
C LEU A 133 3.44 -18.39 -25.60
N LYS A 134 2.47 -19.31 -25.46
CA LYS A 134 2.60 -20.50 -24.61
C LYS A 134 2.90 -21.77 -25.36
N SER A 135 2.29 -21.95 -26.53
CA SER A 135 2.43 -23.14 -27.35
C SER A 135 2.07 -22.83 -28.80
N LEU A 136 2.58 -23.66 -29.71
CA LEU A 136 2.12 -23.65 -31.09
C LEU A 136 0.64 -24.11 -31.17
N PRO A 137 -0.16 -23.54 -32.08
CA PRO A 137 -1.46 -24.11 -32.40
C PRO A 137 -1.30 -25.48 -33.07
N LYS A 138 -2.39 -26.25 -33.15
CA LYS A 138 -2.40 -27.48 -33.93
C LYS A 138 -2.19 -27.16 -35.42
N ASP A 139 -1.61 -28.09 -36.16
CA ASP A 139 -1.35 -27.92 -37.58
C ASP A 139 -2.60 -27.49 -38.35
N GLY A 140 -2.49 -26.35 -39.04
CA GLY A 140 -3.57 -25.75 -39.83
C GLY A 140 -4.61 -24.94 -39.03
N GLU A 141 -4.51 -24.86 -37.70
CA GLU A 141 -5.41 -24.05 -36.88
C GLU A 141 -4.86 -22.62 -36.65
N THR A 142 -5.75 -21.63 -36.76
CA THR A 142 -5.45 -20.23 -36.40
C THR A 142 -6.08 -19.87 -35.06
N VAL A 143 -5.34 -19.17 -34.21
CA VAL A 143 -5.88 -18.63 -32.95
C VAL A 143 -6.58 -17.30 -33.22
N LYS A 144 -7.88 -17.21 -32.89
CA LYS A 144 -8.64 -15.96 -33.00
C LYS A 144 -8.52 -15.13 -31.73
N LEU A 145 -7.83 -14.00 -31.81
CA LEU A 145 -7.85 -12.97 -30.77
C LEU A 145 -8.95 -11.95 -31.07
N THR A 146 -9.83 -11.70 -30.10
CA THR A 146 -10.84 -10.62 -30.19
C THR A 146 -10.62 -9.67 -29.04
N VAL A 147 -10.38 -8.40 -29.34
CA VAL A 147 -10.28 -7.34 -28.34
C VAL A 147 -11.66 -6.69 -28.22
N THR A 148 -12.25 -6.79 -27.04
CA THR A 148 -13.51 -6.14 -26.70
C THR A 148 -13.29 -5.15 -25.57
N ARG A 149 -14.02 -4.04 -25.59
CA ARG A 149 -14.01 -3.08 -24.49
C ARG A 149 -14.55 -3.73 -23.22
N ASP A 150 -13.83 -3.57 -22.11
CA ASP A 150 -14.26 -4.02 -20.80
C ASP A 150 -14.84 -2.85 -19.99
N ASP A 151 -16.17 -2.76 -19.97
CA ASP A 151 -16.90 -1.73 -19.23
C ASP A 151 -16.97 -2.03 -17.72
N SER A 152 -16.60 -3.25 -17.29
CA SER A 152 -16.72 -3.68 -15.89
C SER A 152 -15.84 -2.88 -14.95
N VAL A 153 -14.65 -2.48 -15.38
CA VAL A 153 -13.71 -1.66 -14.60
C VAL A 153 -14.33 -0.31 -14.24
N ALA A 154 -14.93 0.38 -15.22
CA ALA A 154 -15.58 1.66 -15.01
C ALA A 154 -16.83 1.53 -14.12
N ILE A 155 -17.66 0.51 -14.36
CA ILE A 155 -18.85 0.23 -13.54
C ILE A 155 -18.45 -0.05 -12.09
N ASN A 156 -17.40 -0.85 -11.85
CA ASN A 156 -16.93 -1.17 -10.50
C ASN A 156 -16.37 0.05 -9.78
N ALA A 157 -15.60 0.91 -10.46
CA ALA A 157 -15.10 2.15 -9.87
C ALA A 157 -16.24 3.07 -9.38
N VAL A 158 -17.32 3.16 -10.15
CA VAL A 158 -18.53 3.91 -9.75
C VAL A 158 -19.21 3.29 -8.53
N LYS A 159 -19.33 1.95 -8.47
CA LYS A 159 -19.89 1.24 -7.31
C LYS A 159 -19.04 1.44 -6.05
N GLU A 160 -17.72 1.40 -6.18
CA GLU A 160 -16.79 1.65 -5.08
C GLU A 160 -16.91 3.07 -4.55
N PHE A 161 -17.02 4.06 -5.44
CA PHE A 161 -17.27 5.45 -5.05
C PHE A 161 -18.57 5.60 -4.25
N VAL A 162 -19.68 5.05 -4.76
CA VAL A 162 -20.98 5.07 -4.07
C VAL A 162 -20.89 4.38 -2.71
N LYS A 163 -20.21 3.23 -2.64
CA LYS A 163 -19.97 2.50 -1.39
C LYS A 163 -19.19 3.36 -0.39
N ALA A 164 -18.09 3.98 -0.82
CA ALA A 164 -17.27 4.83 0.03
C ALA A 164 -18.06 6.03 0.59
N TYR A 165 -18.85 6.70 -0.26
CA TYR A 165 -19.71 7.80 0.18
C TYR A 165 -20.79 7.33 1.17
N ASN A 166 -21.44 6.19 0.92
CA ASN A 166 -22.42 5.64 1.85
C ASN A 166 -21.79 5.23 3.19
N SER A 167 -20.57 4.67 3.17
CA SER A 167 -19.80 4.37 4.38
C SER A 167 -19.40 5.61 5.16
N LEU A 168 -19.11 6.73 4.48
CA LEU A 168 -18.91 8.02 5.14
C LEU A 168 -20.18 8.46 5.88
N LEU A 169 -21.35 8.42 5.22
CA LEU A 169 -22.62 8.78 5.85
C LEU A 169 -22.97 7.87 7.03
N ASP A 170 -22.68 6.56 6.92
CA ASP A 170 -22.86 5.63 8.04
C ASP A 170 -21.95 5.99 9.22
N THR A 171 -20.68 6.30 8.95
CA THR A 171 -19.74 6.75 9.98
C THR A 171 -20.22 8.02 10.65
N ILE A 172 -20.66 9.03 9.88
CA ILE A 172 -21.23 10.27 10.40
C ILE A 172 -22.42 9.97 11.28
N LYS A 173 -23.39 9.20 10.79
CA LYS A 173 -24.60 8.83 11.53
C LYS A 173 -24.27 8.18 12.87
N THR A 174 -23.35 7.20 12.88
CA THR A 174 -22.93 6.53 14.12
C THR A 174 -22.28 7.50 15.11
N GLN A 175 -21.48 8.44 14.63
CA GLN A 175 -20.76 9.39 15.50
C GLN A 175 -21.64 10.56 15.97
N THR A 176 -22.74 10.87 15.28
CA THR A 176 -23.61 12.01 15.61
C THR A 176 -25.01 11.63 16.09
N SER A 177 -25.34 10.34 16.17
CA SER A 177 -26.66 9.88 16.60
C SER A 177 -26.96 10.21 18.06
N TYR A 178 -28.24 10.43 18.33
CA TYR A 178 -28.78 10.52 19.68
C TYR A 178 -29.72 9.34 19.92
N ASP A 179 -29.43 8.55 20.96
CA ASP A 179 -30.31 7.48 21.44
C ASP A 179 -31.37 8.09 22.36
N VAL A 180 -32.62 8.12 21.87
CA VAL A 180 -33.76 8.71 22.59
C VAL A 180 -34.19 7.83 23.76
N GLU A 181 -34.07 6.51 23.66
CA GLU A 181 -34.52 5.58 24.69
C GLU A 181 -33.61 5.62 25.92
N ASN A 182 -32.30 5.70 25.68
CA ASN A 182 -31.29 5.75 26.74
C ASN A 182 -30.78 7.17 27.05
N GLU A 183 -31.39 8.19 26.44
CA GLU A 183 -31.01 9.61 26.54
C GLU A 183 -29.50 9.85 26.34
N LYS A 184 -28.90 9.14 25.38
CA LYS A 184 -27.45 9.07 25.21
C LYS A 184 -27.00 9.67 23.88
N SER A 185 -26.10 10.65 23.96
CA SER A 185 -25.44 11.26 22.81
C SER A 185 -24.21 10.46 22.39
N SER A 186 -24.00 10.28 21.08
CA SER A 186 -22.70 9.89 20.51
C SER A 186 -21.67 11.03 20.64
N ALA A 187 -20.39 10.70 20.49
CA ALA A 187 -19.26 11.61 20.76
C ALA A 187 -19.30 12.92 19.97
N LEU A 188 -19.84 12.92 18.74
CA LEU A 188 -19.91 14.09 17.85
C LEU A 188 -21.35 14.61 17.68
N THR A 189 -22.25 14.29 18.60
CA THR A 189 -23.63 14.78 18.55
C THR A 189 -23.64 16.30 18.56
N GLY A 190 -24.28 16.90 17.54
CA GLY A 190 -24.36 18.36 17.42
C GLY A 190 -23.10 19.03 16.88
N ASP A 191 -22.04 18.27 16.53
CA ASP A 191 -20.79 18.81 16.01
C ASP A 191 -20.99 19.55 14.67
N SER A 192 -20.45 20.76 14.59
CA SER A 192 -20.61 21.63 13.42
C SER A 192 -19.68 21.27 12.26
N LEU A 193 -18.49 20.71 12.57
CA LEU A 193 -17.52 20.28 11.56
C LEU A 193 -18.06 19.06 10.81
N VAL A 194 -18.67 18.11 11.51
CA VAL A 194 -19.30 16.94 10.87
C VAL A 194 -20.43 17.37 9.92
N ARG A 195 -21.31 18.29 10.34
CA ARG A 195 -22.34 18.87 9.46
C ARG A 195 -21.75 19.61 8.25
N ARG A 196 -20.60 20.27 8.41
CA ARG A 196 -19.88 20.92 7.31
C ARG A 196 -19.31 19.89 6.32
N VAL A 197 -18.75 18.77 6.80
CA VAL A 197 -18.30 17.67 5.93
C VAL A 197 -19.47 17.15 5.11
N GLU A 198 -20.59 16.80 5.76
CA GLU A 198 -21.77 16.24 5.08
C GLU A 198 -22.30 17.20 3.99
N SER A 199 -22.51 18.47 4.34
CA SER A 199 -23.01 19.47 3.40
C SER A 199 -22.06 19.76 2.25
N GLN A 200 -20.74 19.81 2.49
CA GLN A 200 -19.74 20.02 1.45
C GLN A 200 -19.67 18.84 0.48
N MET A 201 -19.67 17.60 0.99
CA MET A 201 -19.69 16.40 0.15
C MET A 201 -20.97 16.35 -0.69
N ARG A 202 -22.13 16.57 -0.06
CA ARG A 202 -23.42 16.59 -0.76
C ARG A 202 -23.51 17.69 -1.83
N SER A 203 -22.99 18.89 -1.55
CA SER A 203 -22.92 19.98 -2.54
C SER A 203 -22.04 19.61 -3.73
N THR A 204 -20.95 18.89 -3.47
CA THR A 204 -20.02 18.45 -4.51
C THR A 204 -20.64 17.36 -5.39
N LEU A 205 -21.40 16.42 -4.80
CA LEU A 205 -22.17 15.40 -5.55
C LEU A 205 -23.23 16.01 -6.47
N ASN A 206 -23.92 17.04 -6.00
CA ASN A 206 -25.02 17.68 -6.75
C ASN A 206 -24.53 18.66 -7.82
N SER A 207 -23.22 18.79 -8.00
CA SER A 207 -22.65 19.68 -9.01
C SER A 207 -22.73 19.04 -10.39
N ALA A 208 -23.38 19.72 -11.33
CA ALA A 208 -23.33 19.31 -12.74
C ALA A 208 -21.93 19.52 -13.33
N VAL A 209 -21.50 18.60 -14.19
CA VAL A 209 -20.21 18.67 -14.91
C VAL A 209 -20.44 18.42 -16.40
N GLY A 210 -19.79 19.21 -17.25
CA GLY A 210 -19.78 18.97 -18.70
C GLY A 210 -21.06 19.39 -19.43
N THR A 211 -21.03 19.17 -20.74
CA THR A 211 -22.07 19.57 -21.72
C THR A 211 -22.67 18.38 -22.47
N GLY A 212 -22.20 17.15 -22.22
CA GLY A 212 -22.64 15.93 -22.89
C GLY A 212 -23.95 15.36 -22.33
N ALA A 213 -24.24 14.09 -22.66
CA ALA A 213 -25.43 13.37 -22.20
C ALA A 213 -25.34 13.01 -20.71
N ILE A 214 -24.13 12.81 -20.19
CA ILE A 214 -23.88 12.54 -18.76
C ILE A 214 -23.39 13.82 -18.10
N ARG A 215 -24.23 14.42 -17.25
CA ARG A 215 -23.91 15.68 -16.55
C ARG A 215 -24.06 15.60 -15.05
N THR A 216 -24.80 14.61 -14.58
CA THR A 216 -25.13 14.37 -13.18
C THR A 216 -25.05 12.89 -12.83
N LEU A 217 -25.02 12.57 -11.54
CA LEU A 217 -25.12 11.20 -11.06
C LEU A 217 -26.44 10.53 -11.47
N ALA A 218 -27.53 11.29 -11.60
CA ALA A 218 -28.81 10.77 -12.05
C ALA A 218 -28.76 10.24 -13.49
N ASP A 219 -27.96 10.88 -14.36
CA ASP A 219 -27.75 10.43 -15.74
C ASP A 219 -26.98 9.09 -15.80
N LEU A 220 -26.18 8.80 -14.77
CA LEU A 220 -25.53 7.49 -14.55
C LEU A 220 -26.44 6.46 -13.87
N GLY A 221 -27.71 6.78 -13.61
CA GLY A 221 -28.61 5.91 -12.87
C GLY A 221 -28.36 5.86 -11.36
N ILE A 222 -27.63 6.85 -10.82
CA ILE A 222 -27.38 6.97 -9.37
C ILE A 222 -28.33 8.00 -8.78
N LYS A 223 -29.14 7.58 -7.82
CA LYS A 223 -30.09 8.44 -7.11
C LYS A 223 -29.60 8.73 -5.71
N THR A 224 -30.06 9.84 -5.15
CA THR A 224 -29.85 10.17 -3.75
C THR A 224 -31.16 9.93 -2.99
N ASP A 225 -31.12 9.09 -1.96
CA ASP A 225 -32.24 8.93 -1.04
C ASP A 225 -32.47 10.24 -0.28
N TYR A 226 -33.70 10.74 -0.34
CA TYR A 226 -34.03 12.08 0.16
C TYR A 226 -34.06 12.17 1.70
N LYS A 227 -34.16 11.03 2.41
CA LYS A 227 -34.22 10.98 3.88
C LYS A 227 -32.83 10.88 4.50
N THR A 228 -31.99 10.03 3.92
CA THR A 228 -30.68 9.64 4.44
C THR A 228 -29.53 10.30 3.71
N GLY A 229 -29.75 10.81 2.50
CA GLY A 229 -28.70 11.35 1.65
C GLY A 229 -27.81 10.29 1.02
N LYS A 230 -28.07 8.99 1.24
CA LYS A 230 -27.31 7.88 0.65
C LYS A 230 -27.53 7.78 -0.85
N LEU A 231 -26.56 7.22 -1.53
CA LEU A 231 -26.62 6.95 -2.97
C LEU A 231 -27.11 5.52 -3.24
N GLU A 232 -28.01 5.41 -4.21
CA GLU A 232 -28.60 4.15 -4.69
C GLU A 232 -28.31 3.99 -6.18
N ILE A 233 -27.89 2.80 -6.60
CA ILE A 233 -27.48 2.52 -7.99
C ILE A 233 -28.57 1.72 -8.69
N ASP A 234 -28.99 2.18 -9.87
CA ASP A 234 -29.70 1.36 -10.85
C ASP A 234 -28.67 0.70 -11.79
N ASP A 235 -28.34 -0.57 -11.53
CA ASP A 235 -27.31 -1.31 -12.29
C ASP A 235 -27.58 -1.32 -13.80
N LYS A 236 -28.84 -1.37 -14.23
CA LYS A 236 -29.19 -1.41 -15.65
C LYS A 236 -28.91 -0.07 -16.32
N LYS A 237 -29.30 1.03 -15.66
CA LYS A 237 -29.02 2.38 -16.17
C LYS A 237 -27.54 2.72 -16.15
N LEU A 238 -26.82 2.34 -15.09
CA LEU A 238 -25.37 2.53 -15.03
C LEU A 238 -24.68 1.79 -16.16
N THR A 239 -25.03 0.51 -16.37
CA THR A 239 -24.45 -0.30 -17.45
C THR A 239 -24.75 0.31 -18.82
N ALA A 240 -25.98 0.78 -19.07
CA ALA A 240 -26.34 1.44 -20.32
C ALA A 240 -25.58 2.77 -20.51
N ALA A 241 -25.49 3.60 -19.46
CA ALA A 241 -24.78 4.88 -19.52
C ALA A 241 -23.28 4.71 -19.84
N VAL A 242 -22.61 3.75 -19.18
CA VAL A 242 -21.21 3.41 -19.47
C VAL A 242 -21.04 2.86 -20.89
N LYS A 243 -21.95 1.97 -21.31
CA LYS A 243 -21.89 1.36 -22.62
C LYS A 243 -22.04 2.38 -23.74
N ASP A 244 -23.06 3.23 -23.64
CA ASP A 244 -23.49 4.09 -24.73
C ASP A 244 -22.80 5.46 -24.74
N ASN A 245 -22.30 5.94 -23.58
CA ASN A 245 -21.75 7.29 -23.43
C ASN A 245 -20.41 7.33 -22.67
N LEU A 246 -19.52 6.35 -22.89
CA LEU A 246 -18.27 6.21 -22.13
C LEU A 246 -17.43 7.50 -22.05
N ALA A 247 -17.29 8.24 -23.15
CA ALA A 247 -16.51 9.48 -23.17
C ALA A 247 -17.08 10.53 -22.20
N ASP A 248 -18.40 10.68 -22.16
CA ASP A 248 -19.08 11.60 -21.25
C ASP A 248 -18.98 11.10 -19.80
N VAL A 249 -19.05 9.79 -19.57
CA VAL A 249 -18.86 9.17 -18.25
C VAL A 249 -17.45 9.45 -17.74
N THR A 250 -16.43 9.24 -18.57
CA THR A 250 -15.03 9.53 -18.24
C THR A 250 -14.84 11.01 -17.95
N GLN A 251 -15.37 11.91 -18.80
CA GLN A 251 -15.26 13.34 -18.58
C GLN A 251 -15.97 13.78 -17.28
N PHE A 252 -17.15 13.22 -16.99
CA PHE A 252 -17.91 13.51 -15.77
C PHE A 252 -17.17 13.03 -14.52
N LEU A 253 -16.59 11.83 -14.52
CA LEU A 253 -15.95 11.24 -13.34
C LEU A 253 -14.50 11.71 -13.16
N SER A 254 -13.67 11.60 -14.20
CA SER A 254 -12.21 11.78 -14.12
C SER A 254 -11.66 12.94 -14.95
N GLY A 255 -12.50 13.66 -15.70
CA GLY A 255 -12.09 14.85 -16.44
C GLY A 255 -11.53 15.96 -15.54
N ASP A 256 -10.95 17.00 -16.14
CA ASP A 256 -10.28 18.09 -15.39
C ASP A 256 -11.20 18.85 -14.42
N ASN A 257 -12.49 18.93 -14.75
CA ASN A 257 -13.53 19.46 -13.88
C ASN A 257 -14.49 18.37 -13.38
N GLY A 258 -14.06 17.11 -13.46
CA GLY A 258 -14.81 15.92 -13.09
C GLY A 258 -15.13 15.84 -11.60
N LEU A 259 -16.13 15.02 -11.28
CA LEU A 259 -16.59 14.76 -9.92
C LEU A 259 -15.46 14.26 -9.03
N GLY A 260 -14.59 13.38 -9.53
CA GLY A 260 -13.45 12.84 -8.79
C GLY A 260 -12.49 13.93 -8.32
N LYS A 261 -12.08 14.85 -9.21
CA LYS A 261 -11.21 15.99 -8.85
C LYS A 261 -11.90 16.95 -7.88
N LYS A 262 -13.19 17.24 -8.09
CA LYS A 262 -13.96 18.09 -7.16
C LYS A 262 -14.06 17.46 -5.76
N MET A 263 -14.26 16.14 -5.70
CA MET A 263 -14.30 15.40 -4.45
C MET A 263 -12.95 15.34 -3.74
N ASP A 264 -11.87 15.17 -4.51
CA ASP A 264 -10.51 15.23 -3.97
C ASP A 264 -10.24 16.60 -3.34
N VAL A 265 -10.53 17.69 -4.06
CA VAL A 265 -10.40 19.07 -3.54
C VAL A 265 -11.24 19.27 -2.28
N ALA A 266 -12.51 18.85 -2.31
CA ALA A 266 -13.42 19.00 -1.17
C ALA A 266 -12.92 18.22 0.06
N THR A 267 -12.47 16.97 -0.14
CA THR A 267 -11.98 16.10 0.94
C THR A 267 -10.67 16.64 1.51
N ASN A 268 -9.74 17.09 0.65
CA ASN A 268 -8.45 17.63 1.05
C ASN A 268 -8.55 18.88 1.93
N GLN A 269 -9.63 19.66 1.85
CA GLN A 269 -9.85 20.78 2.79
C GLN A 269 -10.00 20.30 4.25
N PHE A 270 -10.48 19.08 4.46
CA PHE A 270 -10.69 18.50 5.79
C PHE A 270 -9.50 17.68 6.28
N ILE A 271 -8.93 16.84 5.42
CA ILE A 271 -7.98 15.78 5.82
C ILE A 271 -6.49 16.12 5.66
N LYS A 272 -6.15 17.20 4.93
CA LYS A 272 -4.73 17.58 4.76
C LYS A 272 -4.07 17.90 6.11
N SER A 273 -2.75 17.97 6.14
CA SER A 273 -1.97 18.17 7.37
C SER A 273 -2.33 19.44 8.17
N ASN A 274 -2.87 20.48 7.52
CA ASN A 274 -3.43 21.68 8.16
C ASN A 274 -4.92 21.86 7.87
N GLY A 275 -5.63 20.75 7.66
CA GLY A 275 -7.04 20.69 7.36
C GLY A 275 -7.91 20.96 8.58
N LEU A 276 -9.22 21.12 8.33
CA LEU A 276 -10.18 21.48 9.38
C LEU A 276 -10.27 20.43 10.50
N ILE A 277 -10.12 19.14 10.19
CA ILE A 277 -10.16 18.07 11.20
C ILE A 277 -8.94 18.18 12.12
N LYS A 278 -7.75 18.36 11.56
CA LYS A 278 -6.52 18.52 12.35
C LYS A 278 -6.60 19.74 13.27
N ASN A 279 -7.10 20.87 12.75
CA ASN A 279 -7.26 22.08 13.55
C ASN A 279 -8.24 21.91 14.71
N ALA A 280 -9.34 21.16 14.50
CA ALA A 280 -10.27 20.82 15.57
C ALA A 280 -9.62 19.90 16.62
N GLU A 281 -8.88 18.89 16.18
CA GLU A 281 -8.13 17.99 17.07
C GLU A 281 -7.11 18.76 17.93
N ASP A 282 -6.33 19.65 17.32
CA ASP A 282 -5.34 20.48 18.02
C ASP A 282 -5.98 21.41 19.05
N SER A 283 -7.16 21.96 18.71
CA SER A 283 -7.91 22.82 19.63
C SER A 283 -8.42 22.02 20.83
N ILE A 284 -8.96 20.82 20.60
CA ILE A 284 -9.42 19.92 21.67
C ILE A 284 -8.24 19.50 22.55
N ASN A 285 -7.11 19.10 21.96
CA ASN A 285 -5.91 18.71 22.70
C ASN A 285 -5.34 19.85 23.54
N SER A 286 -5.36 21.08 23.01
CA SER A 286 -4.94 22.28 23.74
C SER A 286 -5.87 22.57 24.92
N ASN A 287 -7.18 22.46 24.72
CA ASN A 287 -8.16 22.61 25.80
C ASN A 287 -8.01 21.53 26.88
N LEU A 288 -7.76 20.28 26.49
CA LEU A 288 -7.48 19.19 27.42
C LEU A 288 -6.23 19.47 28.25
N LYS A 289 -5.18 20.01 27.63
CA LYS A 289 -3.97 20.41 28.36
C LYS A 289 -4.26 21.52 29.37
N MET A 290 -4.94 22.60 28.96
CA MET A 290 -5.31 23.68 29.87
C MET A 290 -6.18 23.20 31.04
N LEU A 291 -7.11 22.26 30.78
CA LEU A 291 -7.96 21.72 31.83
C LEU A 291 -7.17 20.86 32.83
N ARG A 292 -6.18 20.09 32.37
CA ARG A 292 -5.26 19.36 33.25
C ARG A 292 -4.44 20.31 34.11
N ASP A 293 -3.86 21.34 33.51
CA ASP A 293 -3.07 22.35 34.24
C ASP A 293 -3.94 23.04 35.32
N GLN A 294 -5.22 23.35 35.02
CA GLN A 294 -6.16 23.92 35.99
C GLN A 294 -6.51 22.95 37.13
N TYR A 295 -6.70 21.66 36.80
CA TYR A 295 -6.94 20.63 37.79
C TYR A 295 -5.78 20.53 38.78
N ASP A 296 -4.54 20.45 38.28
CA ASP A 296 -3.33 20.32 39.10
C ASP A 296 -3.14 21.54 40.01
N MET A 297 -3.27 22.77 39.47
CA MET A 297 -3.22 23.99 40.28
C MET A 297 -4.29 24.04 41.37
N THR A 298 -5.48 23.50 41.09
CA THR A 298 -6.58 23.46 42.07
C THR A 298 -6.31 22.42 43.15
N ALA A 299 -5.81 21.24 42.78
CA ALA A 299 -5.41 20.20 43.71
C ALA A 299 -4.33 20.70 44.68
N ASP A 300 -3.27 21.34 44.17
CA ASP A 300 -2.20 21.94 44.97
C ASP A 300 -2.76 22.99 45.96
N ARG A 301 -3.74 23.79 45.53
CA ARG A 301 -4.37 24.80 46.39
C ARG A 301 -5.17 24.17 47.53
N ILE A 302 -5.88 23.07 47.25
CA ILE A 302 -6.63 22.32 48.26
C ILE A 302 -5.66 21.71 49.28
N ASP A 303 -4.58 21.09 48.83
CA ASP A 303 -3.58 20.47 49.69
C ASP A 303 -2.89 21.50 50.61
N ASN A 304 -2.48 22.63 50.05
CA ASN A 304 -1.90 23.73 50.83
C ASN A 304 -2.89 24.30 51.86
N LYS A 305 -4.18 24.39 51.50
CA LYS A 305 -5.22 24.84 52.44
C LYS A 305 -5.42 23.84 53.57
N MET A 306 -5.50 22.55 53.27
CA MET A 306 -5.62 21.49 54.28
C MET A 306 -4.41 21.49 55.22
N GLU A 307 -3.20 21.63 54.69
CA GLU A 307 -1.98 21.69 55.49
C GLU A 307 -1.96 22.92 56.42
N ASN A 308 -2.37 24.08 55.93
CA ASN A 308 -2.50 25.27 56.77
C ASN A 308 -3.55 25.09 57.87
N MET A 309 -4.70 24.49 57.54
CA MET A 309 -5.73 24.18 58.53
C MET A 309 -5.23 23.18 59.58
N ARG A 310 -4.44 22.16 59.19
CA ARG A 310 -3.79 21.23 60.14
C ARG A 310 -2.84 21.98 61.08
N LYS A 311 -2.00 22.88 60.56
CA LYS A 311 -1.09 23.71 61.38
C LYS A 311 -1.86 24.60 62.35
N GLN A 312 -2.93 25.25 61.91
CA GLN A 312 -3.80 26.06 62.75
C GLN A 312 -4.46 25.23 63.85
N PHE A 313 -4.94 24.02 63.52
CA PHE A 313 -5.56 23.12 64.49
C PHE A 313 -4.55 22.70 65.58
N VAL A 314 -3.33 22.30 65.20
CA VAL A 314 -2.27 21.96 66.16
C VAL A 314 -1.89 23.17 67.05
N GLN A 315 -1.91 24.39 66.52
CA GLN A 315 -1.66 25.60 67.32
C GLN A 315 -2.81 25.89 68.29
N LEU A 316 -4.06 25.74 67.84
CA LEU A 316 -5.24 25.87 68.70
C LEU A 316 -5.21 24.84 69.82
N ASP A 317 -4.84 23.59 69.54
CA ASP A 317 -4.66 22.54 70.56
C ASP A 317 -3.59 22.94 71.59
N LYS A 318 -2.45 23.51 71.15
CA LYS A 318 -1.42 24.02 72.07
C LYS A 318 -1.93 25.17 72.93
N MET A 319 -2.67 26.10 72.33
CA MET A 319 -3.24 27.26 73.03
C MET A 319 -4.27 26.81 74.07
N VAL A 320 -5.15 25.86 73.74
CA VAL A 320 -6.08 25.25 74.69
C VAL A 320 -5.35 24.59 75.85
N ASN A 321 -4.29 23.81 75.58
CA ASN A 321 -3.46 23.21 76.63
C ASN A 321 -2.79 24.28 77.52
N GLN A 322 -2.28 25.37 76.96
CA GLN A 322 -1.71 26.49 77.72
C GLN A 322 -2.77 27.22 78.56
N MET A 323 -3.96 27.47 78.00
CA MET A 323 -5.08 28.07 78.71
C MET A 323 -5.54 27.18 79.86
N GLN A 324 -5.57 25.86 79.66
CA GLN A 324 -5.91 24.91 80.71
C GLN A 324 -4.85 24.87 81.81
N GLY A 325 -3.56 24.91 81.44
CA GLY A 325 -2.46 25.09 82.41
C GLY A 325 -2.57 26.40 83.20
N THR A 326 -2.91 27.51 82.53
CA THR A 326 -3.11 28.82 83.16
C THR A 326 -4.33 28.81 84.10
N SER A 327 -5.44 28.20 83.67
CA SER A 327 -6.63 28.01 84.50
C SER A 327 -6.30 27.22 85.76
N ASN A 328 -5.53 26.14 85.63
CA ASN A 328 -5.08 25.34 86.78
C ASN A 328 -4.17 26.15 87.72
N TYR A 329 -3.24 26.94 87.18
CA TYR A 329 -2.38 27.82 87.97
C TYR A 329 -3.18 28.89 88.72
N LEU A 330 -4.12 29.58 88.05
CA LEU A 330 -5.00 30.56 88.67
C LEU A 330 -5.87 29.93 89.76
N ALA A 331 -6.42 28.74 89.52
CA ALA A 331 -7.19 28.00 90.52
C ALA A 331 -6.33 27.66 91.75
N GLN A 332 -5.09 27.22 91.56
CA GLN A 332 -4.15 26.99 92.65
C GLN A 332 -3.84 28.27 93.43
N GLN A 333 -3.64 29.40 92.73
CA GLN A 333 -3.28 30.66 93.37
C GLN A 333 -4.45 31.32 94.12
N LEU A 334 -5.67 31.19 93.60
CA LEU A 334 -6.89 31.55 94.31
C LEU A 334 -7.08 30.68 95.57
N THR A 335 -6.78 29.39 95.48
CA THR A 335 -6.81 28.48 96.63
C THR A 335 -5.77 28.89 97.69
N MET A 336 -4.55 29.26 97.28
CA MET A 336 -3.53 29.77 98.19
C MET A 336 -3.93 31.11 98.83
N LEU A 337 -4.51 32.04 98.07
CA LEU A 337 -5.03 33.31 98.59
C LEU A 337 -6.18 33.11 99.57
N ALA A 338 -7.11 32.19 99.27
CA ALA A 338 -8.18 31.82 100.18
C ALA A 338 -7.62 31.26 101.50
N ASN A 339 -6.61 30.39 101.42
CA ASN A 339 -5.94 29.83 102.58
C ASN A 339 -5.16 30.89 103.40
N MET A 340 -4.56 31.89 102.75
CA MET A 340 -3.91 33.02 103.43
C MET A 340 -4.93 33.96 104.13
N ASN A 341 -6.09 34.20 103.52
CA ASN A 341 -7.16 34.99 104.14
C ASN A 341 -7.81 34.29 105.33
N SER A 342 -7.84 32.95 105.36
CA SER A 342 -8.28 32.18 106.52
C SER A 342 -7.27 32.14 107.68
N SER A 343 -6.03 32.57 107.48
CA SER A 343 -5.00 32.65 108.53
C SER A 343 -4.87 34.04 109.18
N GLN A 344 -5.69 35.03 108.79
CA GLN A 344 -5.71 36.38 109.39
C GLN A 344 -7.00 36.71 110.18
N LYS A 345 -7.77 35.71 110.60
CA LYS A 345 -8.86 35.88 111.57
C LYS A 345 -8.62 35.11 112.85
#